data_AF-A0A087QJR1-F1
#
_entry.id   AF-A0A087QJR1-F1
#
_cell.length_a   1.000
_cell.length_b   1.000
_cell.length_c   1.000
_cell.angle_alpha   90.00
_cell.angle_beta   90.00
_cell.angle_gamma   90.00
#
_symmetry.space_group_name_H-M   'P 1'
#
loop_
_entity.id
_entity.type
_entity.pdbx_description
1 polymer ?
#
loop_
_entity_poly.entity_id
_entity_poly.type
_entity_poly.pdbx_seq_one_letter_code
_entity_poly.pdbx_strand_id
1 'polypeptide(L)'
;SVQEFMTFTSQLIVERSELGSRASVKEQEYLCHVYVRNDGLAGVVIGDNEYPQRVCFTLLDKVLDEFSRQVSKIDWPSGSPATISYAALDGYLIKYQVRPAR
;
A
#
# COMPACT_ATOMS: atom_id res chain seq x y z
N SER A 1 -2.38 -15.38 12.34
CA SER A 1 -2.05 -14.14 13.10
C SER A 1 -2.60 -12.92 12.36
N VAL A 2 -2.70 -11.74 13.01
CA VAL A 2 -3.21 -10.49 12.40
C VAL A 2 -2.39 -10.08 11.17
N GLN A 3 -1.07 -10.29 11.18
CA GLN A 3 -0.21 -9.98 10.05
C GLN A 3 -0.51 -10.83 8.80
N GLU A 4 -0.78 -12.13 8.98
CA GLU A 4 -1.16 -13.02 7.88
C GLU A 4 -2.51 -12.62 7.29
N PHE A 5 -3.45 -12.22 8.16
CA PHE A 5 -4.74 -11.68 7.73
C PHE A 5 -4.57 -10.40 6.89
N MET A 6 -3.78 -9.43 7.36
CA MET A 6 -3.50 -8.20 6.62
C MET A 6 -2.85 -8.48 5.25
N THR A 7 -1.91 -9.43 5.20
CA THR A 7 -1.24 -9.84 3.96
C THR A 7 -2.24 -10.46 2.98
N PHE A 8 -3.05 -11.42 3.46
CA PHE A 8 -4.07 -12.09 2.66
C PHE A 8 -5.12 -11.11 2.12
N THR A 9 -5.65 -10.25 2.98
CA THR A 9 -6.64 -9.23 2.61
C THR A 9 -6.08 -8.25 1.59
N SER A 10 -4.81 -7.82 1.76
CA SER A 10 -4.15 -6.94 0.79
C SER A 10 -4.03 -7.58 -0.59
N GLN A 11 -3.60 -8.85 -0.64
CA GLN A 11 -3.51 -9.60 -1.89
C GLN A 11 -4.89 -9.73 -2.56
N LEU A 12 -5.91 -10.16 -1.82
CA LEU A 12 -7.26 -10.33 -2.34
C LEU A 12 -7.83 -9.02 -2.90
N ILE A 13 -7.63 -7.90 -2.21
CA ILE A 13 -8.12 -6.58 -2.66
C ILE A 13 -7.45 -6.18 -3.98
N VAL A 14 -6.13 -6.39 -4.11
CA VAL A 14 -5.41 -6.08 -5.36
C VAL A 14 -5.90 -6.97 -6.50
N GLU A 15 -6.09 -8.27 -6.28
CA GLU A 15 -6.60 -9.21 -7.29
C GLU A 15 -8.01 -8.88 -7.79
N ARG A 16 -8.82 -8.19 -6.98
CA ARG A 16 -10.19 -7.76 -7.32
C ARG A 16 -10.28 -6.32 -7.81
N SER A 17 -9.17 -5.58 -7.80
CA SER A 17 -9.12 -4.18 -8.22
C SER A 17 -8.73 -4.07 -9.69
N GLU A 18 -9.34 -3.12 -10.41
CA GLU A 18 -9.00 -2.85 -11.80
C GLU A 18 -7.66 -2.10 -11.92
N LEU A 19 -6.93 -2.31 -13.02
CA LEU A 19 -5.75 -1.52 -13.34
C LEU A 19 -6.10 -0.03 -13.45
N GLY A 20 -5.30 0.84 -12.84
CA GLY A 20 -5.53 2.29 -12.83
C GLY A 20 -6.56 2.76 -11.81
N SER A 21 -7.10 1.87 -10.97
CA SER A 21 -8.15 2.21 -10.00
C SER A 21 -7.61 2.56 -8.61
N ARG A 22 -8.39 3.37 -7.88
CA ARG A 22 -8.21 3.66 -6.46
C ARG A 22 -9.51 3.35 -5.73
N ALA A 23 -9.44 2.60 -4.64
CA ALA A 23 -10.62 2.22 -3.88
C ALA A 23 -10.32 2.12 -2.37
N SER A 24 -11.37 2.18 -1.57
CA SER A 24 -11.34 1.91 -0.13
C SER A 24 -12.30 0.77 0.17
N VAL A 25 -11.83 -0.29 0.82
CA VAL A 25 -12.62 -1.47 1.20
C VAL A 25 -12.68 -1.52 2.72
N LYS A 26 -13.90 -1.57 3.27
CA LYS A 26 -14.10 -1.73 4.71
C LYS A 26 -14.03 -3.21 5.07
N GLU A 27 -13.15 -3.57 5.99
CA GLU A 27 -12.98 -4.93 6.49
C GLU A 27 -13.03 -4.89 8.02
N GLN A 28 -14.16 -5.30 8.59
CA GLN A 28 -14.45 -5.20 10.03
C GLN A 28 -14.28 -3.74 10.55
N GLU A 29 -13.34 -3.52 11.46
CA GLU A 29 -13.01 -2.21 12.05
C GLU A 29 -11.94 -1.45 11.24
N TYR A 30 -11.36 -2.08 10.22
CA TYR A 30 -10.30 -1.51 9.39
C TYR A 30 -10.83 -0.97 8.07
N LEU A 31 -10.10 -0.01 7.52
CA LEU A 31 -10.28 0.52 6.18
C LEU A 31 -9.02 0.27 5.35
N CYS A 32 -9.18 -0.50 4.28
CA CYS A 32 -8.11 -0.88 3.38
C CYS A 32 -8.16 0.01 2.14
N HIS A 33 -7.17 0.88 1.96
CA HIS A 33 -7.03 1.73 0.78
C HIS A 33 -6.09 1.08 -0.21
N VAL A 34 -6.56 0.89 -1.44
CA VAL A 34 -5.80 0.28 -2.53
C VAL A 34 -5.60 1.28 -3.66
N TYR A 35 -4.39 1.30 -4.21
CA TYR A 35 -4.10 1.94 -5.47
C TYR A 35 -3.38 0.94 -6.39
N VAL A 36 -4.02 0.62 -7.52
CA VAL A 36 -3.40 -0.16 -8.61
C VAL A 36 -3.05 0.79 -9.75
N ARG A 37 -1.77 0.94 -10.07
CA ARG A 37 -1.30 1.78 -11.18
C ARG A 37 -1.49 1.07 -12.52
N ASN A 38 -1.56 1.86 -13.59
CA ASN A 38 -1.66 1.34 -14.97
C ASN A 38 -0.41 0.54 -15.42
N ASP A 39 0.71 0.69 -14.73
CA ASP A 39 1.94 -0.05 -15.03
C ASP A 39 2.02 -1.40 -14.31
N GLY A 40 1.00 -1.79 -13.55
CA GLY A 40 0.91 -3.06 -12.84
C GLY A 40 1.47 -3.03 -11.42
N LEU A 41 1.94 -1.88 -10.93
CA LEU A 41 2.38 -1.74 -9.54
C LEU A 41 1.19 -1.36 -8.64
N ALA A 42 1.00 -2.09 -7.54
CA ALA A 42 -0.08 -1.85 -6.59
C ALA A 42 0.43 -1.62 -5.17
N GLY A 43 -0.32 -0.85 -4.40
CA GLY A 43 -0.07 -0.64 -2.98
C GLY A 43 -1.37 -0.68 -2.18
N VAL A 44 -1.28 -1.21 -0.97
CA VAL A 44 -2.39 -1.25 0.00
C VAL A 44 -1.93 -0.64 1.31
N VAL A 45 -2.75 0.23 1.89
CA VAL A 45 -2.60 0.77 3.23
C VAL A 45 -3.83 0.38 4.04
N ILE A 46 -3.62 -0.27 5.17
CA ILE A 46 -4.68 -0.63 6.12
C ILE A 46 -4.58 0.33 7.29
N GLY A 47 -5.68 1.04 7.58
CA GLY A 47 -5.78 1.96 8.70
C GLY A 47 -7.12 1.79 9.43
N ASP A 48 -7.29 2.52 10.52
CA ASP A 48 -8.60 2.67 11.15
C ASP A 48 -9.51 3.62 10.34
N ASN A 49 -10.79 3.66 10.69
CA ASN A 49 -11.77 4.55 10.05
C ASN A 49 -11.59 6.04 10.40
N GLU A 50 -10.82 6.37 11.45
CA GLU A 50 -10.55 7.74 11.85
C GLU A 50 -9.40 8.37 11.03
N TYR A 51 -8.55 7.52 10.45
CA TYR A 51 -7.40 7.93 9.68
C TYR A 51 -7.83 8.55 8.34
N PRO A 52 -7.43 9.80 8.03
CA PRO A 52 -7.96 10.47 6.85
C PRO A 52 -7.58 9.78 5.54
N GLN A 53 -8.59 9.38 4.76
CA GLN A 53 -8.42 8.73 3.44
C GLN A 53 -7.45 9.49 2.52
N ARG A 54 -7.49 10.84 2.53
CA ARG A 54 -6.58 11.66 1.72
C ARG A 54 -5.11 11.39 2.05
N VAL A 55 -4.80 11.19 3.33
CA VAL A 55 -3.43 10.93 3.79
C VAL A 55 -3.00 9.53 3.34
N CYS A 56 -3.88 8.52 3.38
CA CYS A 56 -3.61 7.18 2.86
C CYS A 56 -3.23 7.20 1.37
N PHE A 57 -4.03 7.86 0.53
CA PHE A 57 -3.72 7.94 -0.90
C PHE A 57 -2.47 8.77 -1.20
N THR A 58 -2.22 9.83 -0.43
CA THR A 58 -0.95 10.59 -0.53
C THR A 58 0.25 9.72 -0.17
N LEU A 59 0.12 8.84 0.83
CA LEU A 59 1.16 7.89 1.22
C LEU A 59 1.38 6.85 0.12
N LEU A 60 0.31 6.26 -0.41
CA LEU A 60 0.37 5.29 -1.51
C LEU A 60 1.07 5.87 -2.74
N ASP A 61 0.70 7.08 -3.17
CA ASP A 61 1.32 7.73 -4.33
C ASP A 61 2.84 7.90 -4.13
N LYS A 62 3.28 8.34 -2.94
CA LYS A 62 4.70 8.53 -2.63
C LYS A 62 5.47 7.22 -2.59
N VAL A 63 4.94 6.23 -1.88
CA VAL A 63 5.61 4.92 -1.72
C VAL A 63 5.73 4.23 -3.08
N LEU A 64 4.68 4.26 -3.90
CA LEU A 64 4.72 3.63 -5.22
C LEU A 64 5.65 4.37 -6.18
N ASP A 65 5.70 5.70 -6.14
CA ASP A 65 6.66 6.48 -6.94
C ASP A 65 8.10 6.16 -6.53
N GLU A 66 8.41 6.21 -5.24
CA GLU A 66 9.76 5.96 -4.73
C GLU A 66 10.21 4.51 -4.96
N PHE A 67 9.33 3.53 -4.73
CA PHE A 67 9.60 2.14 -5.04
C PHE A 67 9.96 1.96 -6.52
N SER A 68 9.18 2.56 -7.43
CA SER A 68 9.43 2.44 -8.87
C SER A 68 10.71 3.12 -9.36
N ARG A 69 11.32 4.02 -8.55
CA ARG A 69 12.63 4.62 -8.81
C ARG A 69 13.80 3.75 -8.36
N GLN A 70 13.59 2.93 -7.33
CA GLN A 70 14.64 2.08 -6.75
C GLN A 70 14.61 0.65 -7.29
N VAL A 71 13.43 0.13 -7.62
CA VAL A 71 13.22 -1.24 -8.09
C VAL A 71 12.73 -1.21 -9.52
N SER A 72 13.52 -1.80 -10.43
CA SER A 72 13.20 -1.82 -11.85
C SER A 72 11.93 -2.62 -12.13
N LYS A 73 11.14 -2.16 -13.09
CA LYS A 73 9.90 -2.82 -13.52
C LYS A 73 10.10 -4.26 -13.99
N ILE A 74 11.29 -4.60 -14.48
CA ILE A 74 11.62 -5.96 -14.90
C ILE A 74 11.64 -6.94 -13.73
N ASP A 75 11.91 -6.46 -12.51
CA ASP A 75 12.06 -7.31 -11.32
C ASP A 75 10.73 -7.54 -10.60
N TRP A 76 9.68 -6.76 -10.89
CA TRP A 76 8.39 -6.83 -10.19
C TRP A 76 7.70 -8.20 -10.34
N PRO A 77 7.60 -8.81 -11.54
CA PRO A 77 6.83 -10.06 -11.72
C PRO A 77 7.42 -11.28 -11.00
N SER A 78 8.75 -11.33 -10.85
CA SER A 78 9.48 -12.39 -10.13
C SER A 78 9.96 -11.94 -8.75
N GLY A 79 9.53 -10.76 -8.33
CA GLY A 79 9.92 -10.14 -7.07
C GLY A 79 9.37 -10.88 -5.87
N SER A 80 10.13 -10.89 -4.79
CA SER A 80 9.70 -11.38 -3.48
C SER A 80 10.27 -10.47 -2.39
N PRO A 81 9.71 -10.50 -1.17
CA PRO A 81 10.29 -9.76 -0.04
C PRO A 81 11.76 -10.10 0.25
N ALA A 82 12.25 -11.27 -0.18
CA ALA A 82 13.64 -11.69 -0.02
C ALA A 82 14.56 -11.18 -1.14
N THR A 83 14.03 -10.90 -2.33
CA THR A 83 14.80 -10.48 -3.51
C THR A 83 14.74 -8.98 -3.77
N ILE A 84 13.66 -8.32 -3.34
CA ILE A 84 13.50 -6.88 -3.47
C ILE A 84 14.00 -6.18 -2.21
N SER A 85 15.07 -5.39 -2.33
CA SER A 85 15.55 -4.55 -1.24
C SER A 85 14.90 -3.17 -1.30
N TYR A 86 13.92 -2.94 -0.43
CA TYR A 86 13.28 -1.63 -0.25
C TYR A 86 12.98 -1.39 1.24
N ALA A 87 13.85 -0.65 1.90
CA ALA A 87 13.81 -0.45 3.35
C ALA A 87 12.98 0.78 3.80
N ALA A 88 12.41 1.55 2.87
CA ALA A 88 11.74 2.81 3.20
C ALA A 88 10.32 2.62 3.79
N LEU A 89 9.70 1.44 3.60
CA LEU A 89 8.31 1.19 4.05
C LEU A 89 8.11 1.44 5.55
N ASP A 90 9.01 0.92 6.38
CA ASP A 90 8.89 1.06 7.84
C ASP A 90 8.98 2.53 8.27
N GLY A 91 9.91 3.28 7.66
CA GLY A 91 10.05 4.72 7.89
C GLY A 91 8.81 5.51 7.47
N TYR A 92 8.20 5.14 6.35
CA TYR A 92 6.92 5.72 5.90
C TYR A 92 5.78 5.40 6.86
N LEU A 93 5.63 4.16 7.31
CA LEU A 93 4.58 3.76 8.25
C LEU A 93 4.69 4.55 9.56
N ILE A 94 5.90 4.66 10.13
CA ILE A 94 6.14 5.42 11.37
C ILE A 94 5.84 6.90 11.18
N LYS A 95 6.38 7.52 10.12
CA LYS A 95 6.21 8.95 9.85
C LYS A 95 4.75 9.35 9.70
N TYR A 96 3.94 8.48 9.12
CA TYR A 96 2.53 8.73 8.87
C TYR A 96 1.62 8.34 10.05
N GLN A 97 2.14 7.78 11.15
CA GLN A 97 1.34 7.63 12.38
C GLN A 97 1.07 8.97 13.09
N VAL A 98 1.95 9.96 12.91
CA VAL A 98 1.87 11.23 13.64
C VAL A 98 0.90 12.16 12.91
N ARG A 99 -0.26 12.41 13.53
CA ARG A 99 -1.20 13.45 13.06
C ARG A 99 -0.42 14.77 12.94
N PRO A 100 -0.36 15.42 11.76
CA PRO A 100 0.11 16.80 11.73
C PRO A 100 -0.84 17.59 12.64
N ALA A 101 -0.27 18.22 13.67
CA ALA A 101 -1.03 19.07 14.57
C ALA A 101 -1.82 20.08 13.73
N ARG A 102 -3.13 20.15 13.98
CA ARG A 102 -3.98 21.21 13.44
C ARG A 102 -3.51 22.56 13.96
#